data_AF-A0A9D3VDI1-F1
#
_entry.id   AF-A0A9D3VDI1-F1
#
_cell.length_a   1.000
_cell.length_b   1.000
_cell.length_c   1.000
_cell.angle_alpha   90.00
_cell.angle_beta   90.00
_cell.angle_gamma   90.00
#
_symmetry.space_group_name_H-M   'P 1'
#
loop_
_entity.id
_entity.type
_entity.pdbx_description
1 polymer ?
#
loop_
_entity_poly.entity_id
_entity_poly.type
_entity_poly.pdbx_seq_one_letter_code
_entity_poly.pdbx_strand_id
1 'polypeptide(L)'
;MGKLALSLYILGNRESNSNATERFQRSVEVVSRIFTDMLHIFARMGIDTIKPTEGRFKEVPNHIRHDTRYWPHFKDCIRAKDETHIKSCILPSYQIPYIGWKGEPT
;
A
#
# COMPACT_ATOMS: atom_id res chain seq x y z
N MET A 1 10.97 -14.34 23.36
CA MET A 1 10.67 -15.12 22.15
C MET A 1 9.17 -15.25 21.81
N GLY A 2 8.21 -14.70 22.59
CA GLY A 2 6.77 -14.96 22.36
C GLY A 2 6.00 -13.91 21.53
N LYS A 3 6.24 -12.60 21.73
CA LYS A 3 5.40 -11.54 21.13
C LYS A 3 5.56 -11.41 19.61
N LEU A 4 6.80 -11.27 19.15
CA LEU A 4 7.10 -11.18 17.72
C LEU A 4 6.68 -12.45 16.96
N ALA A 5 7.00 -13.63 17.50
CA ALA A 5 6.62 -14.90 16.89
C ALA A 5 5.09 -15.06 16.78
N LEU A 6 4.34 -14.68 17.82
CA LEU A 6 2.88 -14.67 17.80
C LEU A 6 2.34 -13.73 16.72
N SER A 7 2.85 -12.50 16.65
CA SER A 7 2.33 -11.52 15.68
C SER A 7 2.71 -11.86 14.24
N LEU A 8 3.91 -12.41 14.01
CA LEU A 8 4.31 -12.93 12.70
C LEU A 8 3.54 -14.20 12.31
N TYR A 9 3.16 -15.04 13.27
CA TYR A 9 2.29 -16.18 13.00
C TYR A 9 0.90 -15.72 12.52
N ILE A 10 0.31 -14.74 13.20
CA ILE A 10 -0.99 -14.17 12.82
C ILE A 10 -0.91 -13.48 11.45
N LEU A 11 0.05 -12.58 11.24
CA LEU A 11 0.16 -11.81 10.00
C LEU A 11 0.69 -12.63 8.81
N GLY A 12 1.72 -13.43 9.05
CA GLY A 12 2.42 -14.18 8.00
C GLY A 12 1.59 -15.32 7.43
N ASN A 13 0.76 -15.94 8.25
CA ASN A 13 -0.07 -17.08 7.84
C ASN A 13 -1.57 -16.74 7.75
N ARG A 14 -1.96 -15.48 7.98
CA ARG A 14 -3.38 -15.04 8.03
C ARG A 14 -4.21 -15.86 9.03
N GLU A 15 -3.62 -16.13 10.18
CA GLU A 15 -4.22 -16.96 11.24
C GLU A 15 -5.16 -16.14 12.13
N SER A 16 -6.12 -16.81 12.76
CA SER A 16 -7.03 -16.18 13.71
C SER A 16 -6.39 -16.04 15.10
N ASN A 17 -6.90 -15.11 15.92
CA ASN A 17 -6.50 -15.01 17.33
C ASN A 17 -6.77 -16.32 18.08
N SER A 18 -7.84 -17.05 17.75
CA SER A 18 -8.15 -18.36 18.32
C SER A 18 -7.06 -19.39 18.02
N ASN A 19 -6.61 -19.49 16.77
CA ASN A 19 -5.52 -20.41 16.40
C ASN A 19 -4.20 -20.03 17.09
N ALA A 20 -3.95 -18.73 17.27
CA ALA A 20 -2.80 -18.26 18.03
C ALA A 20 -2.94 -18.55 19.53
N THR A 21 -4.15 -18.53 20.11
CA THR A 21 -4.35 -18.92 21.52
C THR A 21 -3.97 -20.37 21.78
N GLU A 22 -4.40 -21.26 20.89
CA GLU A 22 -4.10 -22.70 20.97
C GLU A 22 -2.61 -22.95 20.78
N ARG A 23 -1.98 -22.33 19.78
CA ARG A 23 -0.56 -22.56 19.48
C ARG A 23 0.37 -22.01 20.55
N PHE A 24 0.08 -20.83 21.09
CA PHE A 24 0.95 -20.16 22.07
C PHE A 24 0.52 -20.37 23.51
N GLN A 25 -0.57 -21.10 23.74
CA GLN A 25 -1.13 -21.41 25.07
C GLN A 25 -1.35 -20.12 25.90
N ARG A 26 -2.03 -19.15 25.30
CA ARG A 26 -2.35 -17.84 25.90
C ARG A 26 -3.84 -17.55 25.77
N SER A 27 -4.39 -16.78 26.70
CA SER A 27 -5.78 -16.32 26.57
C SER A 27 -5.96 -15.41 25.36
N VAL A 28 -7.19 -15.36 24.83
CA VAL A 28 -7.56 -14.52 23.68
C VAL A 28 -7.25 -13.04 23.96
N GLU A 29 -7.51 -12.57 25.18
CA GLU A 29 -7.19 -11.21 25.61
C GLU A 29 -5.69 -10.92 25.49
N VAL A 30 -4.85 -11.81 25.99
CA VAL A 30 -3.38 -11.65 25.94
C VAL A 30 -2.88 -11.69 24.50
N VAL A 31 -3.39 -12.60 23.67
CA VAL A 31 -3.07 -12.67 22.24
C VAL A 31 -3.46 -11.37 21.53
N SER A 32 -4.68 -10.88 21.75
CA SER A 32 -5.20 -9.65 21.15
C SER A 32 -4.37 -8.42 21.55
N ARG A 33 -4.02 -8.29 22.84
CA ARG A 33 -3.18 -7.20 23.33
C ARG A 33 -1.79 -7.24 22.71
N ILE A 34 -1.13 -8.41 22.74
CA ILE A 34 0.20 -8.58 22.13
C ILE A 34 0.15 -8.25 20.64
N PHE A 35 -0.87 -8.73 19.93
CA PHE A 35 -1.01 -8.49 18.50
C PHE A 35 -1.19 -7.01 18.19
N THR A 36 -2.07 -6.33 18.93
CA THR A 36 -2.33 -4.89 18.78
C THR A 36 -1.08 -4.05 19.06
N ASP A 37 -0.34 -4.36 20.13
CA ASP A 37 0.91 -3.66 20.46
C ASP A 37 1.94 -3.80 19.33
N MET A 38 2.09 -5.03 18.81
CA MET A 38 3.02 -5.32 17.73
C MET A 38 2.60 -4.68 16.41
N LEU A 39 1.30 -4.58 16.10
CA LEU A 39 0.80 -3.86 14.94
C LEU A 39 1.21 -2.38 14.96
N HIS A 40 1.15 -1.72 16.12
CA HIS A 40 1.62 -0.34 16.24
C HIS A 40 3.13 -0.23 15.99
N ILE A 41 3.92 -1.19 16.47
CA ILE A 41 5.37 -1.23 16.21
C ILE A 41 5.64 -1.46 14.72
N PHE A 42 4.95 -2.41 14.08
CA PHE A 42 5.07 -2.67 12.65
C PHE A 42 4.68 -1.46 11.80
N ALA A 43 3.59 -0.76 12.15
CA ALA A 43 3.17 0.45 11.47
C ALA A 43 4.25 1.55 11.55
N ARG A 44 4.83 1.75 12.73
CA ARG A 44 5.93 2.72 12.93
C ARG A 44 7.19 2.33 12.14
N MET A 45 7.56 1.05 12.15
CA MET A 45 8.69 0.56 11.33
C MET A 45 8.40 0.69 9.83
N GLY A 46 7.15 0.48 9.42
CA GLY A 46 6.70 0.66 8.04
C GLY A 46 6.89 2.10 7.56
N ILE A 47 6.66 3.09 8.43
CA ILE A 47 6.93 4.49 8.11
C ILE A 47 8.40 4.69 7.74
N ASP A 48 9.35 4.12 8.48
CA ASP A 48 10.78 4.29 8.21
C ASP A 48 11.29 3.40 7.06
N THR A 49 10.68 2.23 6.87
CA THR A 49 11.09 1.23 5.86
C THR A 49 10.51 1.53 4.48
N ILE A 50 9.27 2.03 4.42
CA ILE A 50 8.54 2.33 3.17
C ILE A 50 8.76 3.80 2.78
N LYS A 51 9.85 4.44 3.25
CA LYS A 51 10.24 5.76 2.75
C LYS A 51 10.83 5.59 1.34
N PRO A 52 10.46 6.46 0.37
CA PRO A 52 11.21 6.56 -0.87
C PRO A 52 12.67 6.86 -0.53
N THR A 53 13.61 6.07 -1.06
CA THR A 53 15.05 6.34 -0.92
C THR A 53 15.32 7.77 -1.38
N GLU A 54 15.92 8.58 -0.50
CA GLU A 54 16.15 9.99 -0.80
C GLU A 54 16.89 10.14 -2.13
N GLY A 55 16.33 10.95 -3.03
CA GLY A 55 16.93 11.22 -4.34
C GLY A 55 16.43 10.35 -5.50
N ARG A 56 15.72 9.23 -5.29
CA ARG A 56 15.20 8.42 -6.41
C ARG A 56 13.92 8.94 -7.06
N PHE A 57 13.18 9.79 -6.36
CA PHE A 57 11.81 10.19 -6.75
C PHE A 57 11.60 11.71 -6.71
N LYS A 58 12.67 12.50 -6.78
CA LYS A 58 12.59 13.96 -6.59
C LYS A 58 11.88 14.70 -7.73
N GLU A 59 11.82 14.11 -8.92
CA GLU A 59 11.34 14.84 -10.10
C GLU A 59 10.28 14.05 -10.87
N VAL A 60 9.08 14.65 -10.95
CA VAL A 60 8.05 14.24 -11.90
C VAL A 60 8.53 14.60 -13.31
N PRO A 61 8.46 13.70 -14.30
CA PRO A 61 8.84 14.02 -15.67
C PRO A 61 8.16 15.29 -16.19
N ASN A 62 8.91 16.13 -16.91
CA ASN A 62 8.43 17.42 -17.40
C ASN A 62 7.12 17.32 -18.21
N HIS A 63 6.95 16.24 -18.99
CA HIS A 63 5.73 16.01 -19.78
C HIS A 63 4.48 15.75 -18.92
N ILE A 64 4.61 15.28 -17.67
CA ILE A 64 3.50 15.14 -16.72
C ILE A 64 3.32 16.45 -15.94
N ARG A 65 4.44 17.07 -15.53
CA ARG A 65 4.43 18.31 -14.73
C ARG A 65 3.76 19.49 -15.47
N HIS A 66 3.96 19.56 -16.78
CA HIS A 66 3.41 20.64 -17.61
C HIS A 66 2.09 20.30 -18.31
N ASP A 67 1.61 19.05 -18.22
CA ASP A 67 0.32 18.67 -18.80
C ASP A 67 -0.79 18.94 -17.78
N THR A 68 -1.67 19.89 -18.10
CA THR A 68 -2.81 20.28 -17.26
C THR A 68 -3.81 19.15 -17.04
N ARG A 69 -3.81 18.12 -17.88
CA ARG A 69 -4.68 16.93 -17.75
C ARG A 69 -4.14 15.98 -16.69
N TYR A 70 -2.82 15.78 -16.63
CA TYR A 70 -2.21 14.81 -15.72
C TYR A 70 -1.78 15.44 -14.39
N TRP A 71 -1.28 16.68 -14.40
CA TRP A 71 -0.73 17.31 -13.21
C TRP A 71 -1.64 17.31 -11.98
N PRO A 72 -2.96 17.57 -12.07
CA PRO A 72 -3.86 17.48 -10.91
C PRO A 72 -3.90 16.11 -10.23
N HIS A 73 -3.62 15.03 -10.98
CA HIS A 73 -3.66 13.66 -10.48
C HIS A 73 -2.32 13.17 -9.94
N PHE A 74 -1.21 13.75 -10.41
CA PHE A 74 0.15 13.33 -10.05
C PHE A 74 0.88 14.31 -9.12
N LYS A 75 0.29 15.47 -8.83
CA LYS A 75 0.83 16.42 -7.86
C LYS A 75 0.92 15.75 -6.49
N ASP A 76 2.10 15.81 -5.88
CA ASP A 76 2.42 15.22 -4.57
C ASP A 76 2.30 13.68 -4.51
N CYS A 77 2.16 13.00 -5.66
CA CYS A 77 2.20 11.55 -5.72
C CYS A 77 3.64 11.03 -5.56
N ILE A 78 3.83 10.07 -4.65
CA ILE A 78 5.12 9.40 -4.39
C ILE A 78 5.47 8.34 -5.48
N ARG A 79 4.72 8.34 -6.60
CA ARG A 79 4.63 7.30 -7.66
C ARG A 79 3.76 6.10 -7.26
N ALA A 80 3.05 5.52 -8.24
CA ALA A 80 2.46 4.20 -8.10
C ALA A 80 3.57 3.20 -7.77
N LYS A 81 3.47 2.54 -6.61
CA LYS A 81 4.27 1.34 -6.34
C LYS A 81 3.87 0.35 -7.43
N ASP A 82 4.85 -0.04 -8.26
CA ASP A 82 4.66 -0.82 -9.48
C ASP A 82 3.55 -1.87 -9.31
N GLU A 83 2.63 -1.91 -10.28
CA GLU A 83 1.50 -2.84 -10.47
C GLU A 83 0.10 -2.41 -10.00
N THR A 84 -0.10 -1.29 -9.29
CA THR A 84 -1.48 -0.85 -9.00
C THR A 84 -2.07 -0.06 -10.16
N HIS A 85 -2.54 -0.76 -11.21
CA HIS A 85 -3.33 -0.14 -12.28
C HIS A 85 -4.74 0.17 -11.77
N ILE A 86 -4.99 1.44 -11.43
CA ILE A 86 -6.33 1.94 -11.16
C ILE A 86 -7.02 2.19 -12.51
N LYS A 87 -8.20 1.61 -12.72
CA LYS A 87 -9.01 1.93 -13.91
C LYS A 87 -9.39 3.41 -13.87
N SER A 88 -8.96 4.18 -14.86
CA SER A 88 -9.38 5.57 -15.05
C SER A 88 -10.71 5.59 -15.81
N CYS A 89 -11.72 6.26 -15.27
CA CYS A 89 -12.97 6.53 -15.99
C CYS A 89 -12.90 7.94 -16.56
N ILE A 90 -12.63 8.04 -17.86
CA ILE A 90 -12.58 9.32 -18.58
C ILE A 90 -13.98 9.65 -19.15
N LEU A 91 -14.43 10.89 -18.98
CA LEU A 91 -15.70 11.35 -19.58
C LEU A 91 -15.69 11.16 -21.11
N PRO A 92 -16.80 10.75 -21.74
CA PRO A 92 -16.87 10.48 -23.18
C PRO A 92 -16.29 11.59 -24.08
N SER A 93 -16.50 12.86 -23.71
CA SER A 93 -15.98 14.02 -24.44
C SER A 93 -14.45 14.14 -24.45
N TYR A 94 -13.76 13.47 -23.54
CA TYR A 94 -12.31 13.53 -23.36
C TYR A 94 -11.62 12.22 -23.71
N GLN A 95 -12.34 11.20 -24.20
CA GLN A 95 -11.78 9.86 -24.45
C GLN A 95 -10.90 9.79 -25.70
N ILE A 96 -11.17 10.62 -26.72
CA ILE A 96 -10.52 10.56 -28.06
C ILE A 96 -8.97 10.51 -27.98
N PRO A 97 -8.28 11.32 -27.15
CA PRO A 97 -6.81 11.29 -27.03
C PRO A 97 -6.25 10.06 -26.31
N TYR A 98 -7.08 9.26 -25.65
CA TYR A 98 -6.70 8.14 -24.78
C TYR A 98 -7.10 6.77 -25.36
N ILE A 99 -7.62 6.77 -26.59
CA ILE A 99 -7.91 5.54 -27.32
C ILE A 99 -6.58 5.00 -27.85
N GLY A 100 -6.07 3.98 -27.17
CA GLY A 100 -4.90 3.24 -27.64
C GLY A 100 -5.25 2.34 -28.84
N TRP A 101 -4.28 1.54 -29.28
CA TRP A 101 -4.47 0.62 -30.41
C TRP A 101 -5.63 -0.38 -30.20
N LYS A 102 -6.00 -0.69 -28.95
CA LYS A 102 -7.13 -1.57 -28.64
C LYS A 102 -8.51 -0.93 -28.86
N GLY A 103 -8.60 0.35 -29.20
CA GLY A 103 -9.88 1.02 -29.45
C GLY A 103 -10.66 1.39 -28.19
N GLU A 104 -10.16 1.02 -27.01
CA GLU A 104 -10.76 1.36 -25.71
C GLU A 104 -10.01 2.55 -25.07
N PRO A 105 -10.72 3.56 -24.53
CA PRO A 105 -10.11 4.63 -23.78
C PRO A 105 -9.50 4.09 -22.48
N THR A 106 -8.20 4.33 -22.26
CA THR A 106 -7.47 3.88 -21.06
C THR A 106 -6.92 5.05 -20.24
#